data_AF-A0AAV7PNR9-F1
#
_entry.id   AF-A0AAV7PNR9-F1
#
_cell.length_a   1.000
_cell.length_b   1.000
_cell.length_c   1.000
_cell.angle_alpha   90.00
_cell.angle_beta   90.00
_cell.angle_gamma   90.00
#
_symmetry.space_group_name_H-M   'P 1'
#
loop_
_entity.id
_entity.type
_entity.pdbx_description
1 polymer ?
#
loop_
_entity_poly.entity_id
_entity_poly.type
_entity_poly.pdbx_seq_one_letter_code
_entity_poly.pdbx_strand_id
1 'polypeptide(L)'
;MGRHRQTTPSQGNTMEQYTTPTPLPQHQTRMGGSAEALVVPATAEEPLYAEILAAIQGTRVALGGKIEMVAVEVNILRKDLCKVSDMVKVAEGSIMDLQTEVGTLRKQMTQVTSTVGVWEAKLEDSEG
;
A
#
# COMPACT_ATOMS: atom_id res chain seq x y z
N MET A 1 20.04 -3.16 29.78
CA MET A 1 20.77 -4.04 28.84
C MET A 1 19.80 -4.40 27.72
N GLY A 2 19.66 -3.71 26.59
CA GLY A 2 20.60 -2.85 25.88
C GLY A 2 21.40 -3.66 24.86
N ARG A 3 20.76 -4.17 23.79
CA ARG A 3 21.44 -4.54 22.51
C ARG A 3 20.51 -4.31 21.32
N HIS A 4 20.51 -3.06 20.86
CA HIS A 4 20.41 -2.76 19.43
C HIS A 4 21.63 -3.37 18.71
N ARG A 5 21.41 -3.98 17.55
CA ARG A 5 22.46 -4.16 16.53
C ARG A 5 21.94 -3.62 15.20
N GLN A 6 22.31 -2.37 14.93
CA GLN A 6 22.54 -1.87 13.58
C GLN A 6 24.04 -1.96 13.30
N THR A 7 24.41 -2.36 12.08
CA THR A 7 25.66 -2.08 11.31
C THR A 7 25.72 -3.15 10.20
N THR A 8 25.92 -2.94 8.90
CA THR A 8 26.26 -1.81 8.01
C THR A 8 26.14 -2.37 6.56
N PRO A 9 25.89 -1.56 5.52
CA PRO A 9 25.97 -2.02 4.13
C PRO A 9 27.44 -2.07 3.67
N SER A 10 27.84 -3.21 3.08
CA SER A 10 29.15 -3.38 2.47
C SER A 10 29.22 -2.62 1.15
N GLN A 11 29.98 -1.53 1.13
CA GLN A 11 30.52 -0.94 -0.09
C GLN A 11 31.71 -1.78 -0.55
N GLY A 12 31.61 -2.37 -1.74
CA GLY A 12 32.70 -3.02 -2.44
C GLY A 12 32.70 -2.56 -3.88
N ASN A 13 33.31 -1.40 -4.13
CA ASN A 13 33.75 -0.98 -5.46
C ASN A 13 34.89 -1.93 -5.88
N THR A 14 34.68 -2.74 -6.91
CA THR A 14 35.79 -3.37 -7.64
C THR A 14 35.67 -2.96 -9.09
N MET A 15 36.55 -2.03 -9.46
CA MET A 15 36.74 -1.45 -10.77
C MET A 15 37.55 -2.44 -11.60
N GLU A 16 36.89 -3.35 -12.32
CA GLU A 16 37.57 -4.26 -13.25
C GLU A 16 37.62 -3.67 -14.67
N GLN A 17 38.73 -2.97 -14.89
CA GLN A 17 39.60 -3.04 -16.08
C GLN A 17 38.92 -3.13 -17.45
N TYR A 18 38.92 -1.99 -18.15
CA TYR A 18 38.75 -1.89 -19.59
C TYR A 18 39.84 -2.70 -20.31
N THR A 19 39.48 -3.79 -20.97
CA THR A 19 40.34 -4.47 -21.93
C THR A 19 40.21 -3.80 -23.30
N THR A 20 41.37 -3.48 -23.88
CA THR A 20 41.56 -2.86 -25.19
C THR A 20 41.00 -3.77 -26.30
N PRO A 21 40.22 -3.26 -27.28
CA PRO A 21 39.82 -4.08 -28.41
C PRO A 21 41.00 -4.29 -29.38
N THR A 22 41.30 -5.56 -29.65
CA THR A 22 42.25 -6.01 -30.68
C THR A 22 41.84 -5.47 -32.07
N PRO A 23 42.74 -4.90 -32.88
CA PRO A 23 42.39 -4.48 -34.23
C PRO A 23 42.21 -5.71 -35.14
N LEU A 24 41.10 -5.73 -35.88
CA LEU A 24 40.80 -6.73 -36.91
C LEU A 24 41.79 -6.62 -38.10
N PRO A 25 42.12 -7.74 -38.78
CA PRO A 25 43.01 -7.71 -39.95
C PRO A 25 42.35 -6.96 -41.11
N GLN A 26 43.04 -5.97 -41.66
CA GLN A 26 42.64 -5.28 -42.89
C GLN A 26 42.84 -6.20 -44.09
N HIS A 27 41.76 -6.79 -44.61
CA HIS A 27 41.80 -7.49 -45.89
C HIS A 27 41.94 -6.49 -47.04
N GLN A 28 43.09 -6.54 -47.72
CA GLN A 28 43.36 -5.83 -48.96
C GLN A 28 42.35 -6.24 -50.05
N THR A 29 41.59 -5.30 -50.58
CA THR A 29 40.71 -5.52 -51.73
C THR A 29 41.55 -5.64 -53.01
N ARG A 30 41.70 -6.88 -53.49
CA ARG A 30 42.19 -7.19 -54.83
C ARG A 30 41.08 -6.90 -55.84
N MET A 31 41.31 -5.94 -56.72
CA MET A 31 40.46 -5.62 -57.87
C MET A 31 40.41 -6.80 -58.84
N GLY A 32 39.21 -7.30 -59.14
CA GLY A 32 38.99 -8.26 -60.23
C GLY A 32 37.73 -9.07 -60.05
N GLY A 33 36.68 -8.73 -60.80
CA GLY A 33 35.49 -9.57 -60.96
C GLY A 33 34.20 -8.78 -60.76
N SER A 34 33.46 -8.62 -61.86
CA SER A 34 32.10 -8.08 -61.91
C SER A 34 31.20 -8.73 -60.86
N ALA A 35 30.97 -8.04 -59.73
CA ALA A 35 29.91 -8.36 -58.82
C ALA A 35 28.65 -7.67 -59.35
N GLU A 36 27.76 -8.43 -59.97
CA GLU A 36 26.34 -8.06 -59.94
C GLU A 36 26.03 -7.74 -58.47
N ALA A 37 25.71 -6.48 -58.20
CA ALA A 37 25.27 -6.07 -56.88
C ALA A 37 23.98 -6.85 -56.61
N LEU A 38 24.10 -7.94 -55.85
CA LEU A 38 22.96 -8.53 -55.17
C LEU A 38 22.48 -7.44 -54.22
N VAL A 39 21.56 -6.61 -54.71
CA VAL A 39 20.77 -5.71 -53.90
C VAL A 39 19.97 -6.62 -52.98
N VAL A 40 20.53 -6.91 -51.81
CA VAL A 40 19.79 -7.54 -50.73
C VAL A 40 18.65 -6.57 -50.43
N PRO A 41 17.38 -6.96 -50.66
CA PRO A 41 16.27 -6.07 -50.40
C PRO A 41 16.32 -5.69 -48.92
N ALA A 42 16.23 -4.38 -48.64
CA ALA A 42 16.04 -3.87 -47.29
C ALA A 42 14.89 -4.67 -46.65
N THR A 43 15.24 -5.46 -45.64
CA THR A 43 14.40 -6.47 -45.02
C THR A 43 13.13 -5.82 -44.51
N ALA A 44 11.97 -6.34 -44.89
CA ALA A 44 10.64 -5.89 -44.47
C ALA A 44 10.37 -6.03 -42.94
N GLU A 45 11.39 -6.30 -42.12
CA GLU A 45 11.32 -6.57 -40.69
C GLU A 45 11.53 -5.32 -39.81
N GLU A 46 12.21 -4.28 -40.32
CA GLU A 46 12.42 -3.03 -39.57
C GLU A 46 11.12 -2.29 -39.15
N PRO A 47 10.08 -2.15 -40.01
CA PRO A 47 8.86 -1.46 -39.60
C PRO A 47 8.04 -2.28 -38.58
N LEU A 48 8.08 -3.61 -38.65
CA LEU A 48 7.36 -4.49 -37.73
C LEU A 48 7.92 -4.38 -36.30
N TYR A 49 9.24 -4.31 -36.17
CA TYR A 49 9.90 -4.15 -34.87
C TYR A 49 9.55 -2.80 -34.21
N ALA A 50 9.52 -1.72 -34.99
CA ALA A 50 9.15 -0.39 -34.49
C ALA A 50 7.68 -0.34 -34.01
N GLU A 51 6.76 -0.98 -34.73
CA GLU A 51 5.35 -1.07 -34.33
C GLU A 51 5.17 -1.85 -33.03
N ILE A 52 5.87 -2.98 -32.89
CA ILE A 52 5.86 -3.79 -31.66
C ILE A 52 6.38 -2.99 -30.47
N LEU A 53 7.50 -2.27 -30.64
CA LEU A 53 8.04 -1.41 -29.57
C LEU A 53 7.07 -0.30 -29.18
N ALA A 54 6.41 0.34 -30.16
CA ALA A 54 5.40 1.37 -29.90
C ALA A 54 4.21 0.79 -29.13
N ALA A 55 3.73 -0.40 -29.49
CA ALA A 55 2.64 -1.09 -28.80
C ALA A 55 3.00 -1.47 -27.36
N ILE A 56 4.21 -1.98 -27.13
CA ILE A 56 4.74 -2.28 -25.79
C ILE A 56 4.80 -0.99 -24.96
N GLN A 57 5.34 0.09 -25.52
CA GLN A 57 5.46 1.37 -24.84
C GLN A 57 4.08 1.95 -24.48
N GLY A 58 3.12 1.89 -25.41
CA GLY A 58 1.74 2.32 -25.16
C GLY A 58 1.09 1.51 -24.04
N THR A 59 1.25 0.18 -24.06
CA THR A 59 0.75 -0.70 -23.00
C THR A 59 1.40 -0.39 -21.66
N ARG A 60 2.72 -0.14 -21.63
CA ARG A 60 3.46 0.20 -20.41
C ARG A 60 2.93 1.50 -19.79
N VAL A 61 2.71 2.52 -20.59
CA VAL A 61 2.16 3.81 -20.12
C VAL A 61 0.74 3.63 -19.60
N ALA A 62 -0.10 2.89 -20.32
CA ALA A 62 -1.48 2.62 -19.88
C ALA A 62 -1.55 1.84 -18.57
N LEU A 63 -0.68 0.83 -18.39
CA LEU A 63 -0.57 0.09 -17.14
C LEU A 63 -0.04 0.98 -16.01
N GLY A 64 0.95 1.84 -16.27
CA GLY A 64 1.44 2.82 -15.30
C GLY A 64 0.32 3.72 -14.77
N GLY A 65 -0.50 4.29 -15.65
CA GLY A 65 -1.64 5.11 -15.25
C GLY A 65 -2.69 4.35 -14.43
N LYS A 66 -2.98 3.09 -14.78
CA LYS A 66 -3.88 2.24 -13.98
C LYS A 66 -3.32 1.93 -12.59
N ILE A 67 -2.02 1.66 -12.48
CA ILE A 67 -1.35 1.42 -11.21
C ILE A 67 -1.41 2.66 -10.32
N GLU A 68 -1.15 3.84 -10.88
CA GLU A 68 -1.26 5.11 -10.15
C GLU A 68 -2.68 5.36 -9.64
N MET A 69 -3.69 5.13 -10.48
CA MET A 69 -5.10 5.26 -10.09
C MET A 69 -5.46 4.33 -8.93
N VAL A 70 -5.08 3.05 -9.02
CA VAL A 70 -5.30 2.08 -7.93
C VAL A 70 -4.54 2.51 -6.67
N ALA A 71 -3.33 3.04 -6.77
CA ALA A 71 -2.58 3.54 -5.62
C ALA A 71 -3.28 4.73 -4.94
N VAL A 72 -3.91 5.62 -5.71
CA VAL A 72 -4.72 6.71 -5.18
C VAL A 72 -5.96 6.17 -4.45
N GLU A 73 -6.70 5.24 -5.07
CA GLU A 73 -7.89 4.63 -4.47
C GLU A 73 -7.57 3.90 -3.16
N VAL A 74 -6.50 3.10 -3.14
CA VAL A 74 -6.02 2.41 -1.93
C VAL A 74 -5.69 3.41 -0.82
N ASN A 75 -5.06 4.54 -1.14
CA ASN A 75 -4.75 5.58 -0.16
C ASN A 75 -6.01 6.28 0.38
N ILE A 76 -7.03 6.50 -0.45
CA ILE A 76 -8.33 7.03 -0.02
C ILE A 76 -9.00 6.03 0.93
N LEU A 77 -9.12 4.77 0.52
CA LEU A 77 -9.71 3.71 1.34
C LEU A 77 -8.99 3.55 2.67
N ARG A 78 -7.66 3.65 2.69
CA ARG A 78 -6.88 3.60 3.93
C ARG A 78 -7.25 4.75 4.87
N LYS A 79 -7.37 5.98 4.35
CA LYS A 79 -7.77 7.14 5.15
C LYS A 79 -9.18 6.99 5.71
N ASP A 80 -10.10 6.51 4.89
CA ASP A 80 -11.49 6.31 5.32
C ASP A 80 -11.61 5.19 6.35
N LEU A 81 -10.83 4.12 6.21
CA LEU A 81 -10.74 3.06 7.22
C LEU A 81 -10.23 3.60 8.57
N CYS A 82 -9.23 4.49 8.56
CA CYS A 82 -8.77 5.15 9.78
C CYS A 82 -9.90 5.97 10.44
N LYS A 83 -10.65 6.76 9.67
CA LYS A 83 -11.79 7.54 10.21
C LYS A 83 -12.84 6.63 10.83
N VAL A 84 -13.20 5.55 10.15
CA VAL A 84 -14.18 4.57 10.67
C VAL A 84 -13.67 3.94 11.96
N SER A 85 -12.39 3.57 12.03
CA SER A 85 -11.79 3.02 13.25
C SER A 85 -11.86 4.01 14.42
N ASP A 86 -11.60 5.29 14.19
CA ASP A 86 -11.68 6.31 15.23
C ASP A 86 -13.13 6.54 15.68
N MET A 87 -14.09 6.55 14.74
CA MET A 87 -15.52 6.63 15.07
C MET A 87 -15.99 5.44 15.92
N VAL A 88 -15.51 4.22 15.62
CA VAL A 88 -15.83 3.03 16.41
C VAL A 88 -15.31 3.17 17.84
N LYS A 89 -14.07 3.61 18.04
CA LYS A 89 -13.52 3.82 19.39
C LYS A 89 -14.32 4.85 20.21
N VAL A 90 -14.76 5.93 19.56
CA VAL A 90 -15.60 6.95 20.22
C VAL A 90 -16.96 6.36 20.61
N ALA A 91 -17.57 5.56 19.73
CA ALA A 91 -18.82 4.87 20.02
C ALA A 91 -18.67 3.86 21.17
N GLU A 92 -17.60 3.07 21.17
CA GLU A 92 -17.28 2.13 22.25
C GLU A 92 -17.12 2.84 23.59
N GLY A 93 -16.40 3.97 23.62
CA GLY A 93 -16.28 4.83 24.80
C GLY A 93 -17.64 5.30 25.30
N SER A 94 -18.47 5.83 24.40
CA SER A 94 -19.81 6.33 24.73
C SER A 94 -20.72 5.22 25.30
N ILE A 95 -20.60 3.99 24.78
CA ILE A 95 -21.35 2.83 25.30
C ILE A 95 -20.91 2.48 26.72
N MET A 96 -19.61 2.50 27.02
CA MET A 96 -19.10 2.23 28.38
C MET A 96 -19.58 3.27 29.39
N ASP A 97 -19.59 4.55 29.00
CA ASP A 97 -20.10 5.63 29.84
C ASP A 97 -21.59 5.44 30.16
N LEU A 98 -22.40 5.15 29.13
CA LEU A 98 -23.83 4.86 29.31
C LEU A 98 -24.08 3.62 30.18
N GLN A 99 -23.29 2.56 30.02
CA GLN A 99 -23.39 1.37 30.87
C GLN A 99 -23.11 1.70 32.34
N THR A 100 -22.14 2.58 32.60
CA THR A 100 -21.79 3.03 33.94
C THR A 100 -22.91 3.89 34.55
N GLU A 101 -23.48 4.80 33.76
CA GLU A 101 -24.60 5.64 34.16
C GLU A 101 -25.84 4.79 34.50
N VAL A 102 -26.22 3.87 33.62
CA VAL A 102 -27.33 2.93 33.85
C VAL A 102 -27.09 2.09 35.11
N GLY A 103 -25.87 1.63 35.34
CA GLY A 103 -25.50 0.91 36.56
C GLY A 103 -25.69 1.75 37.82
N THR A 104 -25.34 3.03 37.76
CA THR A 104 -25.51 3.98 38.87
C THR A 104 -26.98 4.26 39.14
N LEU A 105 -27.76 4.55 38.10
CA LEU A 105 -29.20 4.80 38.20
C LEU A 105 -29.94 3.58 38.77
N ARG A 106 -29.57 2.36 38.37
CA ARG A 106 -30.15 1.13 38.93
C ARG A 106 -29.91 1.03 40.44
N LYS A 107 -28.69 1.32 40.92
CA LYS A 107 -28.37 1.31 42.35
C LYS A 107 -29.19 2.34 43.12
N GLN A 108 -29.28 3.56 42.58
CA GLN A 108 -30.08 4.63 43.18
C GLN A 108 -31.56 4.24 43.24
N MET A 109 -32.10 3.66 42.18
CA MET A 109 -33.48 3.19 42.15
C MET A 109 -33.74 2.13 43.21
N THR A 110 -32.86 1.13 43.35
CA THR A 110 -32.97 0.12 44.42
C THR A 110 -32.96 0.75 45.81
N GLN A 111 -32.11 1.76 46.05
CA GLN A 111 -32.07 2.48 47.32
C GLN A 111 -33.38 3.24 47.59
N VAL A 112 -33.92 3.93 46.59
CA VAL A 112 -35.20 4.63 46.70
C VAL A 112 -36.33 3.64 46.99
N THR A 113 -36.41 2.54 46.23
CA THR A 113 -37.42 1.49 46.46
C THR A 113 -37.34 0.94 47.88
N SER A 114 -36.13 0.63 48.37
CA SER A 114 -35.95 0.17 49.75
C SER A 114 -36.38 1.22 50.77
N THR A 115 -36.05 2.50 50.53
CA THR A 115 -36.41 3.60 51.43
C THR A 115 -37.92 3.78 51.50
N VAL A 116 -38.59 3.75 50.35
CA VAL A 116 -40.06 3.82 50.25
C VAL A 116 -40.70 2.69 51.03
N GLY A 117 -40.27 1.43 50.82
CA GLY A 117 -40.82 0.29 51.56
C GLY A 117 -40.65 0.40 53.09
N VAL A 118 -39.54 0.98 53.56
CA VAL A 118 -39.34 1.27 54.99
C VAL A 118 -40.33 2.33 55.50
N TRP A 119 -40.61 3.37 54.71
CA TRP A 119 -41.57 4.40 55.09
C TRP A 119 -43.01 3.89 55.05
N GLU A 120 -43.37 3.08 54.06
CA GLU A 120 -44.68 2.44 53.97
C GLU A 120 -44.96 1.57 55.21
N ALA A 121 -44.01 0.72 55.61
CA ALA A 121 -44.14 -0.11 56.81
C ALA A 121 -44.30 0.73 58.09
N LYS A 122 -43.54 1.82 58.24
CA LYS A 122 -43.65 2.73 59.39
C LYS A 122 -45.00 3.45 59.46
N LEU A 123 -45.58 3.78 58.31
CA LEU A 123 -46.90 4.40 58.25
C LEU A 123 -47.97 3.40 58.67
N GLU A 124 -47.91 2.17 58.16
CA GLU A 124 -48.82 1.08 58.55
C GLU A 124 -48.77 0.81 60.07
N ASP A 125 -47.56 0.74 60.65
CA ASP A 125 -47.37 0.58 62.10
C ASP A 125 -47.93 1.75 62.94
N SER A 126 -48.08 2.95 62.35
CA SER A 126 -48.57 4.14 63.05
C SER A 126 -50.10 4.30 62.99
N GLU A 127 -50.76 3.57 62.08
CA GLU A 127 -52.21 3.60 61.88
C GLU A 127 -52.94 2.44 62.58
N GLY A 128 -52.22 1.42 63.07
CA GLY A 128 -52.74 0.26 63.83
C GLY A 128 -52.67 0.42 65.35
#